data_AF-A0A820ILD8-F1
#
_entry.id   AF-A0A820ILD8-F1
#
_cell.length_a   1.000
_cell.length_b   1.000
_cell.length_c   1.000
_cell.angle_alpha   90.00
_cell.angle_beta   90.00
_cell.angle_gamma   90.00
#
_symmetry.space_group_name_H-M   'P 1'
#
loop_
_entity.id
_entity.type
_entity.pdbx_description
1 polymer ?
#
loop_
_entity_poly.entity_id
_entity_poly.type
_entity_poly.pdbx_seq_one_letter_code
_entity_poly.pdbx_strand_id
1 'polypeptide(L)'
;MQKRDIQLMTIVISEVVIYLVSTVWFPIYTIYLTITSNISKTTNRLAIEGFIRYLALQFLIFINSCSIFYIHLLASKPFRQE
;
A
#
# COMPACT_ATOMS: atom_id res chain seq x y z
N MET A 1 -3.91 -3.08 -30.80
CA MET A 1 -3.33 -3.62 -29.55
C MET A 1 -4.10 -4.86 -29.17
N GLN A 2 -3.42 -5.98 -28.93
CA GLN A 2 -4.09 -7.23 -28.57
C GLN A 2 -4.75 -7.07 -27.19
N LYS A 3 -5.92 -7.67 -26.97
CA LYS A 3 -6.65 -7.61 -25.68
C LYS A 3 -5.75 -8.00 -24.48
N ARG A 4 -4.80 -8.90 -24.72
CA ARG A 4 -3.77 -9.33 -23.76
C ARG A 4 -2.88 -8.19 -23.28
N ASP A 5 -2.42 -7.32 -24.17
CA ASP A 5 -1.52 -6.21 -23.82
C ASP A 5 -2.21 -5.20 -22.89
N ILE A 6 -3.50 -4.94 -23.15
CA ILE A 6 -4.32 -4.04 -22.32
C ILE A 6 -4.54 -4.65 -20.92
N GLN A 7 -4.75 -5.96 -20.83
CA GLN A 7 -4.92 -6.65 -19.54
C GLN A 7 -3.62 -6.66 -18.74
N LEU A 8 -2.48 -6.96 -19.37
CA LEU A 8 -1.16 -6.88 -18.73
C LEU A 8 -0.87 -5.47 -18.24
N MET A 9 -1.16 -4.45 -19.05
CA MET A 9 -0.99 -3.05 -18.66
C MET A 9 -1.88 -2.69 -17.47
N THR A 10 -3.13 -3.17 -17.44
CA THR A 10 -4.05 -2.94 -16.31
C THR A 10 -3.55 -3.58 -15.02
N ILE A 11 -3.00 -4.80 -15.09
CA ILE A 11 -2.40 -5.51 -13.96
C ILE A 11 -1.24 -4.70 -13.40
N VAL A 12 -0.29 -4.31 -14.24
CA VAL A 12 0.89 -3.53 -13.81
C VAL A 12 0.49 -2.21 -13.19
N ILE A 13 -0.46 -1.48 -13.79
CA ILE A 13 -0.97 -0.22 -13.23
C ILE A 13 -1.60 -0.47 -11.86
N SER A 14 -2.38 -1.55 -11.69
CA SER A 14 -3.01 -1.87 -10.41
C SER A 14 -1.98 -2.20 -9.33
N GLU A 15 -0.91 -2.93 -9.65
CA GLU A 15 0.17 -3.22 -8.71
C GLU A 15 0.90 -1.96 -8.27
N VAL A 16 1.21 -1.07 -9.21
CA VAL A 16 1.87 0.22 -8.92
C VAL A 16 0.99 1.09 -8.02
N VAL A 17 -0.31 1.17 -8.30
CA VAL A 17 -1.25 1.96 -7.48
C VAL A 17 -1.33 1.41 -6.06
N ILE A 18 -1.49 0.08 -5.89
CA ILE A 18 -1.56 -0.52 -4.56
C ILE A 18 -0.24 -0.37 -3.82
N TYR A 19 0.89 -0.53 -4.50
CA TYR A 19 2.21 -0.30 -3.93
C TYR A 19 2.34 1.14 -3.41
N LEU A 20 2.02 2.15 -4.22
CA LEU A 20 2.11 3.55 -3.81
C LEU A 20 1.21 3.85 -2.62
N VAL A 21 -0.06 3.45 -2.67
CA VAL A 21 -1.03 3.71 -1.60
C VAL A 21 -0.63 3.01 -0.31
N SER A 22 -0.06 1.81 -0.39
CA SER A 22 0.36 1.07 0.80
C SER A 22 1.67 1.53 1.41
N THR A 23 2.61 2.05 0.61
CA THR A 23 3.99 2.32 1.09
C THR A 23 4.25 3.79 1.41
N VAL A 24 3.53 4.74 0.80
CA VAL A 24 3.73 6.20 1.01
C VAL A 24 3.55 6.63 2.47
N TRP A 25 2.74 5.92 3.25
CA TRP A 25 2.48 6.27 4.64
C TRP A 25 3.71 6.11 5.54
N PHE A 26 4.58 5.16 5.25
CA PHE A 26 5.79 4.91 6.03
C PHE A 26 6.75 6.12 6.03
N PRO A 27 7.21 6.65 4.87
CA PRO A 27 8.10 7.81 4.87
C PRO A 27 7.41 9.06 5.43
N ILE A 28 6.11 9.27 5.18
CA ILE A 28 5.36 10.40 5.77
C ILE A 28 5.39 10.33 7.30
N TYR A 29 5.11 9.15 7.87
CA TYR A 29 5.15 8.94 9.31
C TYR A 29 6.56 9.15 9.89
N THR A 30 7.60 8.62 9.23
CA THR A 30 8.98 8.79 9.67
C THR A 30 9.41 10.26 9.65
N ILE A 31 9.12 11.00 8.57
CA ILE A 31 9.41 12.44 8.48
C ILE A 31 8.72 13.20 9.61
N TYR A 32 7.44 12.91 9.86
CA TYR A 32 6.69 13.52 10.94
C TYR A 32 7.31 13.24 12.32
N LEU A 33 7.74 12.00 12.59
CA LEU A 33 8.42 11.66 13.83
C LEU A 33 9.74 12.42 13.99
N THR A 34 10.54 12.53 12.93
CA THR A 34 11.81 13.25 12.96
C THR A 34 11.60 14.73 13.27
N ILE A 35 10.64 15.38 12.60
CA ILE A 35 10.32 16.81 12.82
C ILE A 35 9.78 17.05 14.23
N THR A 36 8.99 16.11 14.77
CA THR A 36 8.32 16.26 16.07
C THR A 36 9.07 15.63 17.24
N SER A 37 10.31 15.17 17.03
CA SER A 37 11.12 14.43 18.01
C SER A 37 11.37 15.21 19.31
N ASN A 38 11.55 16.53 19.21
CA ASN A 38 11.87 17.40 20.36
C ASN A 38 10.64 18.10 20.96
N ILE A 39 9.43 17.76 20.49
CA ILE A 39 8.19 18.39 20.94
C ILE A 39 7.53 17.47 21.98
N SER A 40 7.18 18.02 23.15
CA SER A 40 6.37 17.29 24.13
C SER A 40 4.97 17.04 23.58
N LYS A 41 4.54 15.78 23.56
CA LYS A 41 3.28 15.35 22.94
C LYS A 41 2.22 15.07 24.00
N THR A 42 1.00 15.51 23.75
CA THR A 42 -0.16 15.15 24.57
C THR A 42 -0.54 13.68 24.36
N THR A 43 -1.23 13.08 25.34
CA THR A 43 -1.71 11.69 25.27
C THR A 43 -2.55 11.43 24.01
N ASN A 44 -3.40 12.38 23.62
CA ASN A 44 -4.22 12.27 22.40
C ASN A 44 -3.35 12.19 21.14
N ARG A 45 -2.28 12.99 21.08
CA ARG A 45 -1.36 12.99 19.93
C ARG A 45 -0.59 11.68 19.83
N LEU A 46 -0.16 11.12 20.96
CA LEU A 46 0.48 9.81 21.00
C LEU A 46 -0.46 8.68 20.54
N ALA A 47 -1.74 8.74 20.90
CA ALA A 47 -2.73 7.77 20.43
C ALA A 47 -2.92 7.82 18.91
N ILE A 48 -3.03 9.02 18.33
CA ILE A 48 -3.12 9.23 16.88
C ILE A 48 -1.86 8.71 16.18
N GLU A 49 -0.68 9.02 16.72
CA GLU A 49 0.59 8.52 16.17
C GLU A 49 0.69 6.99 16.23
N GLY A 50 0.21 6.36 17.30
CA GLY A 50 0.13 4.91 17.42
C GLY A 50 -0.78 4.29 16.35
N PHE A 51 -1.93 4.90 16.10
CA PHE A 51 -2.83 4.46 15.04
C PHE A 51 -2.21 4.62 13.64
N ILE A 52 -1.60 5.77 13.34
CA ILE A 52 -0.92 6.00 12.05
C ILE A 52 0.24 5.02 11.87
N ARG A 53 1.00 4.75 12.94
CA ARG A 53 2.07 3.76 12.93
C ARG A 53 1.55 2.37 12.58
N TYR A 54 0.47 1.93 13.23
CA TYR A 54 -0.17 0.65 12.93
C TYR A 54 -0.62 0.58 11.46
N LEU A 55 -1.23 1.66 10.98
CA LEU A 55 -1.73 1.76 9.61
C LEU A 55 -0.57 1.67 8.59
N ALA A 56 0.51 2.42 8.82
CA ALA A 56 1.66 2.48 7.93
C ALA A 56 2.56 1.23 7.96
N LEU A 57 2.78 0.62 9.14
CA LEU A 57 3.76 -0.46 9.32
C LEU A 57 3.17 -1.86 9.38
N GLN A 58 1.88 -2.01 9.63
CA GLN A 58 1.25 -3.34 9.70
C GLN A 58 0.13 -3.47 8.69
N PHE A 59 -0.90 -2.64 8.79
CA PHE A 59 -2.12 -2.81 8.02
C PHE A 59 -1.89 -2.69 6.51
N LEU A 60 -1.27 -1.61 6.06
CA LEU A 60 -1.08 -1.37 4.63
C LEU A 60 -0.03 -2.27 3.97
N ILE A 61 1.01 -2.65 4.72
CA ILE A 61 2.02 -3.62 4.26
C ILE A 61 1.39 -4.99 4.10
N PHE A 62 0.52 -5.39 5.03
CA PHE A 62 -0.25 -6.62 4.92
C PHE A 62 -1.18 -6.60 3.70
N ILE A 63 -1.91 -5.49 3.47
CA ILE A 63 -2.73 -5.32 2.26
C ILE A 63 -1.88 -5.45 1.00
N ASN A 64 -0.72 -4.81 0.94
CA ASN A 64 0.17 -4.90 -0.22
C ASN A 64 0.58 -6.35 -0.48
N SER A 65 0.98 -7.07 0.57
CA SER A 65 1.38 -8.48 0.47
C SER A 65 0.25 -9.38 -0.01
N CYS A 66 -0.98 -9.18 0.46
CA CYS A 66 -2.15 -9.94 0.00
C CYS A 66 -2.59 -9.54 -1.41
N SER A 67 -2.45 -8.28 -1.80
CA SER A 67 -2.95 -7.76 -3.07
C SER A 67 -2.31 -8.42 -4.29
N ILE A 68 -1.03 -8.79 -4.20
CA ILE A 68 -0.29 -9.48 -5.27
C ILE A 68 -1.01 -10.78 -5.64
N PHE A 69 -1.42 -11.58 -4.65
CA PHE A 69 -2.17 -12.81 -4.87
C PHE A 69 -3.50 -12.57 -5.59
N TYR A 70 -4.27 -11.58 -5.15
CA TYR A 70 -5.57 -11.28 -5.76
C TYR A 70 -5.44 -10.73 -7.18
N ILE A 71 -4.44 -9.88 -7.44
CA ILE A 71 -4.16 -9.37 -8.78
C ILE A 71 -3.81 -10.53 -9.72
N HIS A 72 -2.93 -11.44 -9.29
CA HIS A 72 -2.55 -12.60 -10.09
C HIS A 72 -3.72 -13.59 -10.29
N LEU A 73 -4.55 -13.78 -9.26
CA LEU A 73 -5.74 -14.62 -9.36
C LEU A 73 -6.74 -14.04 -10.38
N LEU A 74 -7.00 -12.74 -10.34
CA LEU A 74 -7.87 -12.06 -11.30
C LEU A 74 -7.27 -12.09 -12.72
N ALA A 75 -5.96 -11.92 -12.83
CA ALA A 75 -5.21 -12.03 -14.09
C ALA A 75 -5.25 -13.44 -14.68
N SER A 76 -5.23 -14.49 -13.87
CA SER A 76 -5.19 -15.88 -14.36
C SER A 76 -6.47 -16.33 -15.06
N LYS A 77 -7.63 -15.76 -14.72
CA LYS A 77 -8.92 -16.11 -15.33
C LYS A 77 -8.97 -15.87 -16.86
N PRO A 78 -8.57 -14.70 -17.39
CA PRO A 78 -8.50 -14.49 -18.84
C PRO A 78 -7.42 -15.32 -19.54
N PHE A 79 -6.34 -15.73 -18.87
CA PHE A 79 -5.33 -16.65 -19.44
C PHE A 79 -5.77 -18.11 -19.49
N ARG A 80 -6.84 -18.48 -18.77
CA ARG A 80 -7.34 -19.86 -18.66
C ARG A 80 -8.31 -20.27 -19.78
N GLN A 81 -8.69 -19.32 -20.64
CA GLN A 81 -9.63 -19.53 -21.74
C GLN A 81 -8.93 -19.67 -23.11
N GLU A 82 -7.60 -19.71 -23.14
CA GLU A 82 -6.77 -20.24 -24.24
C GLU A 82 -6.42 -21.70 -23.97
#